data_AF-A0AAV6Q3Z4-F1
#
_entry.id   AF-A0AAV6Q3Z4-F1
#
_cell.length_a   1.000
_cell.length_b   1.000
_cell.length_c   1.000
_cell.angle_alpha   90.00
_cell.angle_beta   90.00
_cell.angle_gamma   90.00
#
_symmetry.space_group_name_H-M   'P 1'
#
loop_
_entity.id
_entity.type
_entity.pdbx_description
1 polymer ?
#
loop_
_entity_poly.entity_id
_entity_poly.type
_entity_poly.pdbx_seq_one_letter_code
_entity_poly.pdbx_strand_id
1 'polypeptide(L)'
;MYNPTLQEVEAVSRRCFKLRWANIRPANWSTSPVIGSVRFHDMMTSLADAVRAAFPLRVCWPEIHNTKQKEGELAADYRTRMESVFAAHSGIDAQNEAYDDLLKTALINGLHPSLKDRVMATCVGWETGTIANVWTHVLHAERNKVLTNEMTSLHRSLLPFPGHLSDMIYDCIAYLFKALNGQDLDYIHELPFLYEPDRCQRSSRRALPYIVW
;
A
#
# COMPACT_ATOMS: atom_id res chain seq x y z
N MET A 1 38.51 -15.24 -17.39
CA MET A 1 37.81 -14.02 -16.91
C MET A 1 38.06 -12.94 -17.96
N TYR A 2 37.02 -12.39 -18.59
CA TYR A 2 37.14 -11.42 -19.68
C TYR A 2 37.48 -10.05 -19.13
N ASN A 3 38.60 -9.42 -19.52
CA ASN A 3 39.04 -8.10 -19.04
C ASN A 3 38.84 -7.03 -20.13
N PRO A 4 37.85 -6.13 -20.00
CA PRO A 4 37.53 -5.17 -21.04
C PRO A 4 38.66 -4.17 -21.22
N THR A 5 39.05 -3.97 -22.47
CA THR A 5 40.01 -2.95 -22.88
C THR A 5 39.38 -1.56 -22.83
N LEU A 6 40.21 -0.51 -22.73
CA LEU A 6 39.73 0.88 -22.76
C LEU A 6 38.94 1.22 -24.04
N GLN A 7 39.31 0.61 -25.17
CA GLN A 7 38.61 0.77 -26.45
C GLN A 7 37.21 0.13 -26.42
N GLU A 8 37.05 -1.02 -25.78
CA GLU A 8 35.74 -1.67 -25.65
C GLU A 8 34.82 -0.86 -24.74
N VAL A 9 35.36 -0.33 -23.62
CA VAL A 9 34.59 0.55 -22.75
C VAL A 9 34.17 1.82 -23.48
N GLU A 10 35.08 2.45 -24.23
CA GLU A 10 34.78 3.62 -25.06
C GLU A 10 33.73 3.31 -26.13
N ALA A 11 33.85 2.17 -26.81
CA ALA A 11 32.91 1.75 -27.85
C ALA A 11 31.50 1.53 -27.26
N VAL A 12 31.40 0.89 -26.09
CA VAL A 12 30.14 0.70 -25.37
C VAL A 12 29.57 2.05 -24.94
N SER A 13 30.37 2.94 -24.36
CA SER A 13 29.89 4.25 -23.91
C SER A 13 29.37 5.09 -25.08
N ARG A 14 30.07 5.12 -26.22
CA ARG A 14 29.62 5.82 -27.43
C ARG A 14 28.36 5.19 -28.01
N ARG A 15 28.28 3.85 -28.05
CA ARG A 15 27.15 3.13 -28.65
C ARG A 15 25.87 3.23 -27.80
N CYS A 16 25.99 3.03 -26.49
CA CYS A 16 24.84 2.96 -25.59
C CYS A 16 24.36 4.35 -25.16
N PHE A 17 25.30 5.23 -24.81
CA PHE A 17 24.96 6.54 -24.23
C PHE A 17 25.05 7.69 -25.24
N LYS A 18 25.66 7.48 -26.42
CA LYS A 18 25.88 8.55 -27.42
C LYS A 18 26.66 9.75 -26.88
N LEU A 19 27.38 9.57 -25.78
CA LEU A 19 28.23 10.61 -25.17
C LEU A 19 29.61 10.62 -25.82
N ARG A 20 30.22 11.81 -25.90
CA ARG A 20 31.62 11.93 -26.30
C ARG A 20 32.50 11.43 -25.17
N TRP A 21 33.40 10.50 -25.48
CA TRP A 21 34.32 9.90 -24.50
C TRP A 21 35.11 10.94 -23.71
N ALA A 22 35.55 12.02 -24.36
CA ALA A 22 36.26 13.11 -23.73
C ALA A 22 35.49 13.79 -22.58
N ASN A 23 34.16 13.70 -22.57
CA ASN A 23 33.31 14.35 -21.56
C ASN A 23 33.04 13.46 -20.35
N ILE A 24 33.20 12.15 -20.48
CA ILE A 24 32.87 11.16 -19.43
C ILE A 24 34.07 10.37 -18.94
N ARG A 25 35.20 10.41 -19.64
CA ARG A 25 36.43 9.72 -19.26
C ARG A 25 37.01 10.37 -17.99
N PRO A 26 37.15 9.62 -16.88
CA PRO A 26 37.86 10.10 -15.71
C PRO A 26 39.34 10.39 -16.02
N ALA A 27 39.90 11.46 -15.44
CA ALA A 27 41.27 11.90 -15.73
C ALA A 27 42.35 10.85 -15.43
N ASN A 28 42.07 9.89 -14.54
CA ASN A 28 42.98 8.81 -14.14
C ASN A 28 42.94 7.57 -15.07
N TRP A 29 42.13 7.59 -16.15
CA TRP A 29 42.05 6.48 -17.11
C TRP A 29 43.18 6.54 -18.13
N SER A 30 44.44 6.40 -17.70
CA SER A 30 45.60 6.35 -18.60
C SER A 30 45.93 4.95 -19.10
N THR A 31 45.40 3.90 -18.45
CA THR A 31 45.63 2.49 -18.78
C THR A 31 44.33 1.69 -18.79
N SER A 32 44.34 0.55 -19.50
CA SER A 32 43.18 -0.35 -19.54
C SER A 32 42.84 -0.85 -18.13
N PRO A 33 41.55 -0.92 -17.77
CA PRO A 33 41.13 -1.45 -16.48
C PRO A 33 41.62 -2.90 -16.31
N VAL A 34 42.06 -3.26 -15.10
CA VAL A 34 42.41 -4.65 -14.75
C VAL A 34 41.36 -5.19 -13.79
N ILE A 35 40.50 -6.08 -14.27
CA ILE A 35 39.45 -6.72 -13.46
C ILE A 35 40.03 -7.31 -12.18
N GLY A 36 39.34 -7.05 -11.07
CA GLY A 36 39.70 -7.54 -9.74
C GLY A 36 40.67 -6.61 -8.99
N SER A 37 41.19 -5.56 -9.62
CA SER A 37 41.94 -4.51 -8.92
C SER A 37 41.01 -3.50 -8.24
N VAL A 38 41.42 -2.94 -7.10
CA VAL A 38 40.70 -1.83 -6.44
C VAL A 38 40.51 -0.66 -7.41
N ARG A 39 41.54 -0.38 -8.23
CA ARG A 39 41.48 0.65 -9.27
C ARG A 39 40.38 0.41 -10.29
N PHE A 40 40.09 -0.83 -10.67
CA PHE A 40 39.01 -1.13 -11.61
C PHE A 40 37.65 -0.69 -11.06
N HIS A 41 37.38 -0.97 -9.78
CA HIS A 41 36.12 -0.59 -9.16
C HIS A 41 35.99 0.94 -9.09
N ASP A 42 37.02 1.63 -8.61
CA ASP A 42 37.03 3.10 -8.54
C ASP A 42 36.86 3.75 -9.92
N MET A 43 37.52 3.19 -10.93
CA MET A 43 37.42 3.60 -12.31
C MET A 43 35.99 3.46 -12.84
N MET A 44 35.36 2.29 -12.65
CA MET A 44 34.00 2.04 -13.11
C MET A 44 32.96 2.88 -12.37
N THR A 45 33.13 3.08 -11.06
CA THR A 45 32.31 3.98 -10.26
C THR A 45 32.41 5.41 -10.78
N SER A 46 33.63 5.92 -11.02
CA SER A 46 33.86 7.25 -11.57
C SER A 46 33.23 7.44 -12.96
N LEU A 47 33.30 6.43 -13.83
CA LEU A 47 32.63 6.48 -15.13
C LEU A 47 31.11 6.48 -14.96
N ALA A 48 30.57 5.64 -14.07
CA ALA A 48 29.13 5.58 -13.80
C ALA A 48 28.61 6.94 -13.29
N ASP A 49 29.36 7.61 -12.42
CA ASP A 49 29.01 8.94 -11.92
C ASP A 49 29.07 10.01 -13.02
N ALA A 50 30.07 9.97 -13.90
CA ALA A 50 30.14 10.87 -15.05
C ALA A 50 28.97 10.67 -16.03
N VAL A 51 28.56 9.41 -16.25
CA VAL A 51 27.38 9.09 -17.07
C VAL A 51 26.09 9.58 -16.39
N ARG A 52 25.94 9.37 -15.07
CA ARG A 52 24.80 9.90 -14.31
C ARG A 52 24.73 11.43 -14.36
N ALA A 53 25.86 12.11 -14.25
CA ALA A 53 25.94 13.57 -14.37
C ALA A 53 25.55 14.06 -15.77
N ALA A 54 25.88 13.31 -16.81
CA ALA A 54 25.49 13.64 -18.19
C ALA A 54 24.00 13.39 -18.48
N PHE A 55 23.35 12.52 -17.71
CA PHE A 55 21.91 12.25 -17.76
C PHE A 55 21.28 12.54 -16.40
N PRO A 56 21.16 13.83 -16.01
CA PRO A 56 20.56 14.17 -14.74
C PRO A 56 19.14 13.59 -14.68
N LEU A 57 18.77 13.07 -13.51
CA LEU A 57 17.44 12.57 -13.25
C LEU A 57 16.44 13.68 -13.60
N ARG A 58 15.56 13.44 -14.58
CA ARG A 58 14.54 14.42 -14.94
C ARG A 58 13.48 14.40 -13.85
N VAL A 59 13.47 15.45 -13.04
CA VAL A 59 12.41 15.70 -12.06
C VAL A 59 11.09 15.77 -12.80
N CYS A 60 10.18 14.84 -12.50
CA CYS A 60 8.85 14.78 -13.09
C CYS A 60 7.80 14.54 -11.99
N TRP A 61 7.49 15.61 -11.26
CA TRP A 61 6.41 15.61 -10.27
C TRP A 61 5.02 15.22 -10.82
N PRO A 62 4.65 15.56 -12.07
CA PRO A 62 3.40 15.07 -12.66
C PRO A 62 3.29 13.54 -12.67
N GLU A 63 4.37 12.81 -13.00
CA GLU A 63 4.38 11.35 -13.04
C GLU A 63 4.17 10.74 -11.65
N ILE A 64 4.80 11.33 -10.63
CA ILE A 64 4.58 10.96 -9.22
C ILE A 64 3.13 11.23 -8.84
N HIS A 65 2.60 12.40 -9.17
CA HIS A 65 1.23 12.77 -8.81
C HIS A 65 0.17 11.86 -9.47
N ASN A 66 0.41 11.47 -10.73
CA ASN A 66 -0.47 10.60 -11.51
C ASN A 66 -0.40 9.13 -11.10
N THR A 67 0.61 8.76 -10.32
CA THR A 67 0.75 7.42 -9.76
C THR A 67 -0.25 7.25 -8.62
N LYS A 68 -1.51 6.93 -8.95
CA LYS A 68 -2.57 6.62 -7.99
C LYS A 68 -2.74 5.11 -7.82
N GLN A 69 -3.23 4.68 -6.65
CA GLN A 69 -3.67 3.31 -6.41
C GLN A 69 -4.84 3.00 -7.36
N LYS A 70 -4.73 1.90 -8.11
CA LYS A 70 -5.76 1.45 -9.06
C LYS A 70 -6.91 0.76 -8.32
N GLU A 71 -8.05 0.66 -8.98
CA GLU A 71 -9.19 -0.11 -8.47
C GLU A 71 -8.78 -1.58 -8.29
N GLY A 72 -8.98 -2.12 -7.09
CA GLY A 72 -8.61 -3.51 -6.75
C GLY A 72 -7.11 -3.77 -6.57
N GLU A 73 -6.23 -2.77 -6.72
CA GLU A 73 -4.80 -2.91 -6.41
C GLU A 73 -4.59 -2.94 -4.90
N LEU A 74 -3.81 -3.91 -4.41
CA LEU A 74 -3.44 -3.98 -3.00
C LEU A 74 -2.56 -2.79 -2.64
N ALA A 75 -2.73 -2.27 -1.43
CA ALA A 75 -1.95 -1.14 -0.94
C ALA A 75 -0.44 -1.43 -1.02
N ALA A 76 -0.02 -2.66 -0.69
CA ALA A 76 1.39 -3.07 -0.75
C ALA A 76 1.98 -2.95 -2.16
N ASP A 77 1.25 -3.41 -3.18
CA ASP A 77 1.69 -3.34 -4.58
C ASP A 77 1.77 -1.89 -5.06
N TYR A 78 0.77 -1.09 -4.69
CA TYR A 78 0.77 0.35 -4.95
C TYR A 78 1.99 1.04 -4.32
N ARG A 79 2.34 0.71 -3.08
CA ARG A 79 3.51 1.28 -2.39
C ARG A 79 4.79 0.98 -3.14
N THR A 80 5.04 -0.29 -3.50
CA THR A 80 6.24 -0.68 -4.24
C THR A 80 6.34 0.07 -5.57
N ARG A 81 5.21 0.22 -6.28
CA ARG A 81 5.16 0.97 -7.53
C ARG A 81 5.44 2.46 -7.32
N MET A 82 4.83 3.08 -6.31
CA MET A 82 5.06 4.49 -5.99
C MET A 82 6.50 4.76 -5.55
N GLU A 83 7.09 3.91 -4.71
CA GLU A 83 8.50 4.03 -4.29
C GLU A 83 9.44 4.00 -5.49
N SER A 84 9.18 3.11 -6.47
CA SER A 84 9.97 3.05 -7.71
C SER A 84 9.82 4.31 -8.56
N VAL A 85 8.59 4.82 -8.74
CA VAL A 85 8.34 6.05 -9.51
C VAL A 85 8.95 7.25 -8.80
N PHE A 86 8.82 7.33 -7.47
CA PHE A 86 9.35 8.43 -6.68
C PHE A 86 10.89 8.47 -6.77
N ALA A 87 11.56 7.32 -6.60
CA ALA A 87 13.01 7.24 -6.76
C ALA A 87 13.48 7.62 -8.17
N ALA A 88 12.68 7.33 -9.20
CA ALA A 88 13.02 7.63 -10.59
C ALA A 88 12.75 9.08 -11.02
N HIS A 89 11.83 9.79 -10.35
CA HIS A 89 11.29 11.07 -10.83
C HIS A 89 11.31 12.21 -9.80
N SER A 90 11.62 11.96 -8.53
CA SER A 90 11.65 13.04 -7.52
C SER A 90 12.85 13.96 -7.71
N GLY A 91 13.96 13.40 -8.21
CA GLY A 91 15.27 14.05 -8.25
C GLY A 91 15.85 14.35 -6.86
N ILE A 92 15.34 13.67 -5.83
CA ILE A 92 15.79 13.79 -4.44
C ILE A 92 16.56 12.53 -4.10
N ASP A 93 17.71 12.73 -3.46
CA ASP A 93 18.54 11.62 -3.01
C ASP A 93 17.89 10.88 -1.83
N ALA A 94 18.07 9.57 -1.74
CA ALA A 94 17.46 8.75 -0.69
C ALA A 94 18.01 9.08 0.71
N GLN A 95 19.22 9.64 0.77
CA GLN A 95 19.87 10.09 2.00
C GLN A 95 19.45 11.51 2.41
N ASN A 96 18.61 12.18 1.60
CA ASN A 96 18.08 13.49 1.96
C ASN A 96 17.01 13.35 3.06
N GLU A 97 17.10 14.18 4.09
CA GLU A 97 16.15 14.18 5.21
C GLU A 97 14.70 14.40 4.76
N ALA A 98 14.48 15.13 3.66
CA ALA A 98 13.14 15.37 3.11
C ALA A 98 12.60 14.22 2.25
N TYR A 99 13.41 13.21 1.92
CA TYR A 99 13.00 12.12 1.03
C TYR A 99 11.80 11.36 1.59
N ASP A 100 11.88 10.97 2.85
CA ASP A 100 10.84 10.18 3.51
C ASP A 100 9.55 10.97 3.68
N ASP A 101 9.61 12.26 4.04
CA ASP A 101 8.42 13.08 4.19
C ASP A 101 7.70 13.33 2.86
N LEU A 102 8.46 13.58 1.78
CA LEU A 102 7.87 13.77 0.46
C LEU A 102 7.30 12.46 -0.11
N LEU A 103 7.97 11.33 0.11
CA LEU A 103 7.46 10.01 -0.25
C LEU A 103 6.17 9.69 0.54
N LYS A 104 6.14 9.98 1.84
CA LYS A 104 4.94 9.83 2.69
C LYS A 104 3.76 10.61 2.12
N THR A 105 3.97 11.89 1.80
CA THR A 105 2.94 12.75 1.21
C THR A 105 2.47 12.21 -0.15
N ALA A 106 3.38 11.76 -1.01
CA ALA A 106 3.04 11.16 -2.30
C ALA A 106 2.20 9.88 -2.13
N LEU A 107 2.61 8.99 -1.22
CA LEU A 107 1.92 7.74 -0.92
C LEU A 107 0.48 8.01 -0.47
N ILE A 108 0.28 8.85 0.55
CA ILE A 108 -1.05 9.17 1.10
C ILE A 108 -1.95 9.84 0.07
N ASN A 109 -1.41 10.78 -0.71
CA ASN A 109 -2.17 11.48 -1.75
C ASN A 109 -2.48 10.63 -2.97
N GLY A 110 -1.77 9.51 -3.16
CA GLY A 110 -2.06 8.56 -4.22
C GLY A 110 -2.91 7.37 -3.81
N LEU A 111 -3.23 7.19 -2.52
CA LEU A 111 -4.16 6.15 -2.05
C LEU A 111 -5.54 6.30 -2.70
N HIS A 112 -6.23 5.17 -2.84
CA HIS A 112 -7.62 5.17 -3.28
C HIS A 112 -8.46 6.02 -2.30
N PRO A 113 -9.37 6.91 -2.76
CA PRO A 113 -10.09 7.84 -1.89
C PRO A 113 -10.76 7.17 -0.68
N SER A 114 -11.45 6.05 -0.90
CA SER A 114 -12.12 5.30 0.18
C SER A 114 -11.17 4.79 1.26
N LEU A 115 -9.92 4.50 0.90
CA LEU A 115 -8.90 4.01 1.81
C LEU A 115 -8.21 5.19 2.50
N LYS A 116 -7.91 6.25 1.74
CA LYS A 116 -7.37 7.51 2.24
C LYS A 116 -8.22 8.08 3.38
N ASP A 117 -9.52 8.19 3.20
CA ASP A 117 -10.42 8.77 4.21
C ASP A 117 -10.38 7.99 5.54
N ARG A 118 -10.32 6.65 5.46
CA ARG A 118 -10.21 5.79 6.66
C ARG A 118 -8.87 5.93 7.35
N VAL A 119 -7.79 6.06 6.57
CA VAL A 119 -6.45 6.27 7.12
C VAL A 119 -6.36 7.62 7.80
N MET A 120 -6.89 8.68 7.19
CA MET A 120 -6.93 10.02 7.80
C MET A 120 -7.80 10.06 9.07
N ALA A 121 -8.87 9.27 9.13
CA ALA A 121 -9.71 9.15 10.33
C ALA A 121 -9.03 8.40 11.48
N THR A 122 -8.13 7.46 11.19
CA THR A 122 -7.50 6.59 12.21
C THR A 122 -6.08 7.02 12.58
N CYS A 123 -5.37 7.72 11.70
CA CYS A 123 -3.99 8.15 11.89
C CYS A 123 -3.93 9.67 12.15
N VAL A 124 -4.21 10.09 13.38
CA VAL A 124 -4.26 11.52 13.77
C VAL A 124 -2.90 12.24 13.63
N GLY A 125 -1.79 11.49 13.65
CA GLY A 125 -0.41 12.00 13.52
C GLY A 125 0.26 11.69 12.18
N TRP A 126 -0.49 11.54 11.09
CA TRP A 126 0.08 11.13 9.80
C TRP A 126 1.07 12.16 9.20
N GLU A 127 0.90 13.45 9.51
CA GLU A 127 1.76 14.53 9.01
C GLU A 127 3.16 14.49 9.62
N THR A 128 3.24 14.24 10.94
CA THR A 128 4.50 14.23 11.71
C THR A 128 5.05 12.82 11.93
N GLY A 129 4.24 11.79 11.70
CA GLY A 129 4.61 10.39 11.87
C GLY A 129 5.53 9.85 10.78
N THR A 130 6.13 8.70 11.06
CA THR A 130 6.95 7.96 10.09
C THR A 130 6.09 7.26 9.04
N ILE A 131 6.67 6.98 7.87
CA ILE A 131 6.02 6.17 6.83
C ILE A 131 5.53 4.83 7.40
N ALA A 132 6.34 4.17 8.24
CA ALA A 132 6.01 2.89 8.84
C ALA A 132 4.74 2.94 9.70
N ASN A 133 4.59 3.99 10.51
CA ASN A 133 3.40 4.20 11.32
C ASN A 133 2.16 4.38 10.44
N VAL A 134 2.22 5.31 9.47
CA VAL A 134 1.12 5.54 8.53
C VAL A 134 0.75 4.26 7.79
N TRP A 135 1.74 3.50 7.33
CA TRP A 135 1.50 2.28 6.56
C TRP A 135 0.80 1.18 7.36
N THR A 136 1.02 1.14 8.68
CA THR A 136 0.30 0.23 9.57
C THR A 136 -1.21 0.53 9.56
N HIS A 137 -1.58 1.82 9.59
CA HIS A 137 -2.97 2.25 9.47
C HIS A 137 -3.56 1.97 8.08
N VAL A 138 -2.75 2.11 7.02
CA VAL A 138 -3.18 1.76 5.64
C VAL A 138 -3.55 0.28 5.55
N LEU A 139 -2.69 -0.61 6.02
CA LEU A 139 -2.93 -2.06 5.98
C LEU A 139 -4.13 -2.45 6.84
N HIS A 140 -4.30 -1.83 8.00
CA HIS A 140 -5.47 -2.06 8.85
C HIS A 140 -6.76 -1.61 8.15
N ALA A 141 -6.76 -0.42 7.53
CA ALA A 141 -7.92 0.09 6.80
C ALA A 141 -8.28 -0.75 5.57
N GLU A 142 -7.29 -1.31 4.88
CA GLU A 142 -7.48 -2.23 3.75
C GLU A 142 -8.12 -3.54 4.22
N ARG A 143 -7.61 -4.14 5.31
CA ARG A 143 -8.19 -5.33 5.92
C ARG A 143 -9.66 -5.10 6.31
N ASN A 144 -9.97 -3.97 6.91
CA ASN A 144 -11.34 -3.63 7.30
C ASN A 144 -12.25 -3.40 6.09
N LYS A 145 -11.71 -2.94 4.95
CA LYS A 145 -12.45 -2.84 3.67
C LYS A 145 -12.85 -4.22 3.15
N VAL A 146 -11.93 -5.20 3.19
CA VAL A 146 -12.23 -6.57 2.77
C VAL A 146 -13.34 -7.18 3.64
N LEU A 147 -13.20 -7.08 4.96
CA LEU A 147 -14.18 -7.65 5.88
C LEU A 147 -15.57 -7.01 5.75
N THR A 148 -15.63 -5.68 5.57
CA THR A 148 -16.92 -5.00 5.35
C THR A 148 -17.60 -5.42 4.04
N ASN A 149 -16.82 -5.64 2.98
CA ASN A 149 -17.35 -6.15 1.71
C ASN A 149 -17.87 -7.60 1.84
N GLU A 150 -17.12 -8.47 2.52
CA GLU A 150 -17.54 -9.85 2.80
C GLU A 150 -18.82 -9.87 3.64
N MET A 151 -18.88 -9.05 4.69
CA MET A 151 -20.05 -8.91 5.56
C MET A 151 -21.28 -8.40 4.80
N THR A 152 -21.10 -7.43 3.91
CA THR A 152 -22.19 -6.91 3.05
C THR A 152 -22.65 -7.98 2.04
N SER A 153 -21.73 -8.77 1.51
CA SER A 153 -22.04 -9.91 0.62
C SER A 153 -22.81 -11.00 1.37
N LEU A 154 -22.37 -11.34 2.58
CA LEU A 154 -23.07 -12.29 3.46
C LEU A 154 -24.46 -11.80 3.79
N HIS A 155 -24.60 -10.55 4.23
CA HIS A 155 -25.92 -9.97 4.48
C HIS A 155 -26.81 -10.06 3.25
N ARG A 156 -26.32 -9.66 2.07
CA ARG A 156 -27.08 -9.75 0.82
C ARG A 156 -27.54 -11.18 0.51
N SER A 157 -26.71 -12.18 0.82
CA SER A 157 -27.06 -13.60 0.67
C SER A 157 -28.08 -14.11 1.70
N LEU A 158 -28.17 -13.45 2.86
CA LEU A 158 -29.07 -13.75 3.97
C LEU A 158 -30.43 -13.01 3.89
N LEU A 159 -30.63 -12.18 2.85
CA LEU A 159 -31.90 -11.52 2.59
C LEU A 159 -33.13 -12.40 2.24
N PRO A 160 -33.08 -13.74 2.05
CA PRO A 160 -34.31 -14.53 1.95
C PRO A 160 -34.97 -14.84 3.31
N PHE A 161 -34.44 -14.37 4.45
CA PHE A 161 -35.03 -14.61 5.77
C PHE A 161 -36.05 -13.51 6.17
N PRO A 162 -37.16 -13.87 6.84
CA PRO A 162 -38.17 -12.90 7.28
C PRO A 162 -37.57 -11.88 8.26
N GLY A 163 -37.97 -10.60 8.12
CA GLY A 163 -37.26 -9.41 8.61
C GLY A 163 -36.73 -9.43 10.05
N HIS A 164 -37.44 -10.06 10.99
CA HIS A 164 -37.00 -10.10 12.39
C HIS A 164 -35.75 -10.97 12.62
N LEU A 165 -35.53 -12.04 11.84
CA LEU A 165 -34.33 -12.86 11.96
C LEU A 165 -33.13 -12.24 11.23
N SER A 166 -33.40 -11.52 10.13
CA SER A 166 -32.39 -10.77 9.38
C SER A 166 -31.74 -9.69 10.26
N ASP A 167 -32.56 -8.87 10.92
CA ASP A 167 -32.08 -7.76 11.75
C ASP A 167 -31.23 -8.26 12.94
N MET A 168 -31.69 -9.33 13.59
CA MET A 168 -30.99 -9.94 14.72
C MET A 168 -29.63 -10.56 14.33
N ILE A 169 -29.57 -11.22 13.17
CA ILE A 169 -28.32 -11.75 12.64
C ILE A 169 -27.37 -10.60 12.29
N TYR A 170 -27.90 -9.49 11.76
CA TYR A 170 -27.11 -8.32 11.43
C TYR A 170 -26.48 -7.69 12.65
N ASP A 171 -27.24 -7.50 13.73
CA ASP A 171 -26.74 -6.92 14.98
C ASP A 171 -25.65 -7.80 15.61
N CYS A 172 -25.83 -9.13 15.60
CA CYS A 172 -24.80 -10.05 16.07
C CYS A 172 -23.52 -9.98 15.23
N ILE A 173 -23.63 -9.89 13.90
CA ILE A 173 -22.47 -9.80 13.01
C ILE A 173 -21.78 -8.44 13.17
N ALA A 174 -22.53 -7.34 13.27
CA ALA A 174 -21.99 -6.01 13.49
C ALA A 174 -21.29 -5.89 14.86
N TYR A 175 -21.82 -6.55 15.89
CA TYR A 175 -21.19 -6.64 17.22
C TYR A 175 -19.85 -7.37 17.15
N LEU A 176 -19.81 -8.55 16.54
CA LEU A 176 -18.56 -9.31 16.35
C LEU A 176 -17.52 -8.51 15.55
N PHE A 177 -17.97 -7.73 14.57
CA PHE A 177 -17.09 -6.88 13.77
C PHE A 177 -16.47 -5.72 14.57
N LYS A 178 -17.24 -5.05 15.43
CA LYS A 178 -16.73 -4.02 16.34
C LYS A 178 -15.73 -4.60 17.34
N ALA A 179 -16.06 -5.76 17.92
CA ALA A 179 -15.20 -6.46 18.87
C ALA A 179 -13.87 -6.91 18.26
N LEU A 180 -13.86 -7.43 17.02
CA LEU A 180 -12.65 -7.88 16.33
C LEU A 180 -11.72 -6.73 15.91
N ASN A 181 -12.24 -5.52 15.76
CA ASN A 181 -11.46 -4.34 15.35
C ASN A 181 -10.99 -3.48 16.52
N GLY A 182 -11.19 -3.91 17.77
CA GLY A 182 -10.72 -3.20 18.95
C GLY A 182 -11.28 -1.78 19.10
N GLN A 183 -12.44 -1.50 18.49
CA GLN A 183 -13.14 -0.24 18.74
C GLN A 183 -13.82 -0.31 20.11
N ASP A 184 -13.71 0.77 20.87
CA ASP A 184 -14.20 0.86 22.25
C ASP A 184 -15.69 0.46 22.35
N LEU A 185 -15.97 -0.47 23.26
CA LEU A 185 -17.30 -1.08 23.46
C LEU A 185 -18.19 -0.27 24.40
N ASP A 186 -17.77 0.94 24.78
CA ASP A 186 -18.41 1.79 25.78
C ASP A 186 -19.82 2.31 25.42
N TYR A 187 -20.31 2.00 24.21
CA TYR A 187 -21.61 2.48 23.73
C TYR A 187 -22.66 1.38 23.56
N ILE A 188 -22.70 0.35 24.40
CA ILE A 188 -23.81 -0.62 24.36
C ILE A 188 -24.14 -1.16 25.76
N HIS A 189 -24.70 -0.31 26.62
CA HIS A 189 -25.46 -0.77 27.79
C HIS A 189 -26.92 -1.12 27.48
N GLU A 190 -27.33 -1.11 26.20
CA GLU A 190 -28.72 -1.40 25.79
C GLU A 190 -28.78 -2.40 24.62
N LEU A 191 -28.39 -3.65 24.85
CA LEU A 191 -28.96 -4.77 24.09
C LEU A 191 -30.05 -5.41 24.98
N PRO A 192 -31.34 -5.07 24.80
CA PRO A 192 -32.39 -5.53 25.70
C PRO A 192 -32.87 -6.96 25.43
N PHE A 193 -32.03 -7.89 24.93
CA PHE A 193 -32.56 -9.21 24.48
C PHE A 193 -31.67 -10.45 24.63
N LEU A 194 -30.68 -10.46 25.53
CA LEU A 194 -29.92 -11.69 25.81
C LEU A 194 -29.94 -12.11 27.29
N TYR A 195 -31.12 -12.20 27.93
CA TYR A 195 -31.37 -13.17 29.02
C TYR A 195 -32.85 -13.19 29.50
N GLU A 196 -33.68 -14.10 28.99
CA GLU A 196 -34.84 -14.66 29.73
C GLU A 196 -35.08 -16.10 29.21
N PRO A 197 -34.69 -17.16 29.94
CA PRO A 197 -34.83 -18.54 29.47
C PRO A 197 -36.26 -19.12 29.54
N ASP A 198 -37.26 -18.36 29.99
CA ASP A 198 -38.56 -18.93 30.43
C ASP A 198 -39.78 -18.69 29.53
N ARG A 199 -39.64 -18.17 28.30
CA ARG A 199 -40.81 -17.93 27.41
C ARG A 199 -41.10 -18.98 26.34
N CYS A 200 -40.56 -20.20 26.46
CA CYS A 200 -40.83 -21.29 25.51
C CYS A 200 -41.85 -22.35 26.01
N GLN A 201 -42.75 -22.02 26.95
CA GLN A 201 -43.78 -22.97 27.43
C GLN A 201 -45.24 -22.46 27.43
N ARG A 202 -45.58 -21.33 26.80
CA ARG A 202 -46.97 -20.84 26.77
C ARG A 202 -47.44 -20.38 25.40
N SER A 203 -47.60 -21.32 24.45
CA SER A 203 -48.46 -21.08 23.28
C SER A 203 -49.04 -22.33 22.58
N SER A 204 -48.95 -23.54 23.16
CA SER A 204 -49.57 -24.75 22.61
C SER A 204 -50.82 -25.21 23.38
N ARG A 205 -51.80 -24.33 23.55
CA ARG A 205 -53.19 -24.73 23.84
C ARG A 205 -54.17 -23.82 23.09
N ARG A 206 -54.31 -24.04 21.78
CA ARG A 206 -55.55 -23.75 21.05
C ARG A 206 -55.94 -24.98 20.26
N ALA A 207 -57.14 -25.43 20.55
CA ALA A 207 -57.81 -26.61 20.04
C ALA A 207 -57.86 -26.62 18.50
N LEU A 208 -57.56 -27.79 17.92
CA LEU A 208 -57.99 -28.15 16.57
C LEU A 208 -59.51 -28.43 16.61
N PRO A 209 -60.31 -27.90 15.67
CA PRO A 209 -61.66 -28.40 15.46
C PRO A 209 -61.63 -29.66 14.58
N TYR A 210 -62.46 -30.63 14.97
CA TYR A 210 -62.80 -31.85 14.25
C TYR A 210 -63.27 -31.57 12.81
N ILE A 211 -62.78 -32.34 11.85
CA ILE A 211 -63.55 -32.71 10.64
C ILE A 211 -63.43 -34.23 10.45
N VAL A 212 -64.60 -34.83 10.33
CA VAL A 212 -64.93 -36.24 10.10
C VAL A 212 -64.70 -36.61 8.64
N TRP A 213 -64.07 -37.76 8.39
CA TRP A 213 -64.52 -38.83 7.48
C TRP A 213 -64.14 -40.17 8.10
#